data_AF-A0A553JWQ8-F1
#
_entry.id   AF-A0A553JWQ8-F1
#
_cell.length_a   1.000
_cell.length_b   1.000
_cell.length_c   1.000
_cell.angle_alpha   90.00
_cell.angle_beta   90.00
_cell.angle_gamma   90.00
#
_symmetry.space_group_name_H-M   'P 1'
#
loop_
_entity.id
_entity.type
_entity.pdbx_description
1 polymer ?
#
loop_
_entity_poly.entity_id
_entity_poly.type
_entity_poly.pdbx_seq_one_letter_code
_entity_poly.pdbx_strand_id
1 'polypeptide(L)'
;MTVALIIGGGRSKRMGTNKGELTLEGRTLLERAVDAVTDASLAIVVAQEVELTPAPRWPEVRFTLENPPFGGPVAGIAAGVAQLSDRSDAEEVIVLPVDAPSVSDAAGELGAARPGPDGVVLQDQQGWPQYLFGRYRLGSLRRALGELGRVRGASVRSFGELLNVARVVVDHDLIADVDTPEQAIEAGIDLPRERRDDPGVVERVHNWRDILAGELGISDAPFDIDQILKLAAIVSKDVARPAVPVTAYGIGVAVGMALGRGKDADAALARAIDIATAPGNTDPARRPHTGA
;
A
#
# COMPACT_ATOMS: atom_id res chain seq x y z
N MET A 1 2.21 -5.96 -32.56
CA MET A 1 1.08 -5.80 -31.64
C MET A 1 1.66 -5.94 -30.25
N THR A 2 1.22 -5.11 -29.31
CA THR A 2 1.79 -5.04 -27.96
C THR A 2 0.77 -5.57 -26.97
N VAL A 3 1.26 -6.32 -25.98
CA VAL A 3 0.50 -6.72 -24.80
C VAL A 3 1.24 -6.26 -23.55
N ALA A 4 0.54 -6.14 -22.43
CA ALA A 4 1.12 -5.74 -21.16
C ALA A 4 0.99 -6.85 -20.11
N LEU A 5 2.01 -7.00 -19.27
CA LEU A 5 1.99 -7.76 -18.03
C LEU A 5 2.20 -6.78 -16.87
N ILE A 6 1.18 -6.59 -16.05
CA ILE A 6 1.25 -5.76 -14.85
C ILE A 6 1.45 -6.69 -13.67
N ILE A 7 2.64 -6.64 -13.07
CA ILE A 7 3.04 -7.56 -12.01
C ILE A 7 2.62 -7.00 -10.65
N GLY A 8 1.70 -7.70 -9.98
CA GLY A 8 1.28 -7.38 -8.63
C GLY A 8 2.38 -7.63 -7.60
N GLY A 9 2.48 -6.75 -6.60
CA GLY A 9 3.39 -6.92 -5.48
C GLY A 9 3.03 -8.13 -4.61
N GLY A 10 4.03 -8.93 -4.25
CA GLY A 10 3.88 -10.02 -3.30
C GLY A 10 3.70 -9.54 -1.86
N ARG A 11 3.13 -10.39 -0.98
CA ARG A 11 2.97 -10.22 0.48
C ARG A 11 3.15 -8.78 0.99
N SER A 12 2.09 -7.98 0.91
CA SER A 12 1.99 -6.69 1.59
C SER A 12 1.88 -6.85 3.12
N LYS A 13 2.87 -7.48 3.76
CA LYS A 13 2.90 -7.62 5.22
C LYS A 13 3.15 -6.28 5.92
N ARG A 14 3.87 -5.37 5.27
CA ARG A 14 4.26 -4.06 5.83
C ARG A 14 3.19 -2.99 5.64
N MET A 15 2.45 -3.07 4.54
CA MET A 15 1.42 -2.07 4.17
C MET A 15 0.01 -2.47 4.62
N GLY A 16 -0.20 -3.73 5.04
CA GLY A 16 -1.51 -4.24 5.47
C GLY A 16 -2.59 -4.28 4.37
N THR A 17 -2.29 -3.80 3.15
CA THR A 17 -3.23 -3.68 2.03
C THR A 17 -2.58 -4.08 0.71
N ASN A 18 -3.41 -4.44 -0.28
CA ASN A 18 -2.96 -4.67 -1.64
C ASN A 18 -2.41 -3.36 -2.23
N LYS A 19 -1.13 -3.36 -2.66
CA LYS A 19 -0.49 -2.14 -3.16
C LYS A 19 -1.21 -1.56 -4.38
N GLY A 20 -1.77 -2.42 -5.23
CA GLY A 20 -2.49 -1.98 -6.43
C GLY A 20 -3.74 -1.16 -6.12
N GLU A 21 -4.32 -1.31 -4.93
CA GLU A 21 -5.52 -0.59 -4.47
C GLU A 21 -5.19 0.72 -3.74
N LEU A 22 -3.90 1.00 -3.48
CA LEU A 22 -3.48 2.30 -2.95
C LEU A 22 -3.80 3.39 -3.96
N THR A 23 -4.23 4.57 -3.49
CA THR A 23 -4.64 5.67 -4.37
C THR A 23 -3.61 6.78 -4.41
N LEU A 24 -3.35 7.31 -5.60
CA LEU A 24 -2.56 8.50 -5.84
C LEU A 24 -3.41 9.46 -6.66
N GLU A 25 -3.65 10.66 -6.12
CA GLU A 25 -4.53 11.68 -6.71
C GLU A 25 -5.91 11.13 -7.11
N GLY A 26 -6.51 10.29 -6.24
CA GLY A 26 -7.85 9.74 -6.43
C GLY A 26 -7.98 8.59 -7.43
N ARG A 27 -6.89 8.08 -8.00
CA ARG A 27 -6.86 6.86 -8.83
C ARG A 27 -5.98 5.79 -8.19
N THR A 28 -6.38 4.53 -8.30
CA THR A 28 -5.55 3.44 -7.75
C THR A 28 -4.25 3.28 -8.55
N LEU A 29 -3.20 2.76 -7.92
CA LEU A 29 -1.93 2.47 -8.60
C LEU A 29 -2.12 1.45 -9.74
N LEU A 30 -3.03 0.49 -9.57
CA LEU A 30 -3.38 -0.46 -10.63
C LEU A 30 -4.06 0.24 -11.82
N GLU A 31 -5.03 1.11 -11.58
CA GLU A 31 -5.67 1.87 -12.66
C GLU A 31 -4.64 2.73 -13.41
N ARG A 32 -3.68 3.35 -12.70
CA ARG A 32 -2.56 4.08 -13.30
C ARG A 32 -1.66 3.18 -14.16
N ALA A 33 -1.35 1.97 -13.69
CA ALA A 33 -0.55 1.01 -14.45
C ALA A 33 -1.26 0.52 -15.73
N VAL A 34 -2.59 0.34 -15.69
CA VAL A 34 -3.39 0.01 -16.88
C VAL A 34 -3.46 1.20 -17.85
N ASP A 35 -3.63 2.42 -17.32
CA ASP A 35 -3.64 3.66 -18.09
C ASP A 35 -2.29 3.95 -18.77
N ALA A 36 -1.18 3.43 -18.23
CA ALA A 36 0.16 3.57 -18.80
C ALA A 36 0.36 2.76 -20.10
N VAL A 37 -0.52 1.79 -20.40
CA VAL A 37 -0.36 0.84 -21.51
C VAL A 37 -1.53 0.87 -22.49
N THR A 38 -2.10 2.04 -22.76
CA THR A 38 -3.25 2.21 -23.68
C THR A 38 -2.99 1.75 -25.12
N ASP A 39 -1.72 1.69 -25.54
CA ASP A 39 -1.33 1.18 -26.86
C ASP A 39 -1.27 -0.36 -26.93
N ALA A 40 -1.38 -1.04 -25.78
CA ALA A 40 -1.51 -2.48 -25.72
C ALA A 40 -2.91 -2.89 -26.18
N SER A 41 -3.00 -4.08 -26.76
CA SER A 41 -4.30 -4.68 -27.10
C SER A 41 -4.93 -5.45 -25.94
N LEU A 42 -4.10 -5.91 -25.01
CA LEU A 42 -4.45 -6.72 -23.85
C LEU A 42 -3.48 -6.40 -22.72
N ALA A 43 -3.99 -6.15 -21.52
CA ALA A 43 -3.23 -6.07 -20.29
C ALA A 43 -3.60 -7.26 -19.38
N ILE A 44 -2.61 -8.07 -19.04
CA ILE A 44 -2.75 -9.15 -18.05
C ILE A 44 -2.21 -8.64 -16.72
N VAL A 45 -3.11 -8.51 -15.76
CA VAL A 45 -2.79 -8.13 -14.39
C VAL A 45 -2.54 -9.40 -13.59
N VAL A 46 -1.33 -9.55 -13.06
CA VAL A 46 -0.94 -10.69 -12.23
C VAL A 46 -1.15 -10.33 -10.76
N ALA A 47 -2.39 -10.33 -10.33
CA ALA A 47 -2.82 -9.98 -8.98
C ALA A 47 -4.18 -10.60 -8.68
N GLN A 48 -4.64 -10.48 -7.43
CA GLN A 48 -6.04 -10.76 -7.12
C GLN A 48 -6.94 -9.83 -7.93
N GLU A 49 -8.06 -10.37 -8.41
CA GLU A 49 -9.03 -9.60 -9.17
C GLU A 49 -9.69 -8.55 -8.28
N VAL A 50 -9.78 -7.33 -8.80
CA VAL A 50 -10.40 -6.18 -8.15
C VAL A 50 -11.33 -5.49 -9.13
N GLU A 51 -12.32 -4.78 -8.60
CA GLU A 51 -13.16 -3.92 -9.43
C GLU A 51 -12.34 -2.74 -9.93
N LEU A 52 -12.36 -2.53 -11.24
CA LEU A 52 -11.71 -1.40 -11.89
C LEU A 52 -12.76 -0.45 -12.42
N THR A 53 -12.46 0.85 -12.46
CA THR A 53 -13.28 1.84 -13.18
C THR A 53 -12.75 2.00 -14.60
N PRO A 54 -13.33 1.36 -15.63
CA PRO A 54 -12.72 1.33 -16.97
C PRO A 54 -12.70 2.72 -17.62
N ALA A 55 -11.60 3.08 -18.29
CA ALA A 55 -11.52 4.30 -19.08
C ALA A 55 -11.62 4.01 -20.60
N PRO A 56 -12.07 4.96 -21.44
CA PRO A 56 -12.38 4.72 -22.86
C PRO A 56 -11.23 4.20 -23.75
N ARG A 57 -9.97 4.32 -23.31
CA ARG A 57 -8.78 3.94 -24.09
C ARG A 57 -8.04 2.74 -23.50
N TRP A 58 -8.61 2.09 -22.51
CA TRP A 58 -7.94 0.96 -21.89
C TRP A 58 -7.92 -0.25 -22.82
N PRO A 59 -6.85 -1.06 -22.72
CA PRO A 59 -6.83 -2.38 -23.34
C PRO A 59 -7.92 -3.27 -22.74
N GLU A 60 -8.16 -4.42 -23.37
CA GLU A 60 -8.82 -5.52 -22.65
C GLU A 60 -7.99 -5.84 -21.39
N VAL A 61 -8.63 -5.96 -20.23
CA VAL A 61 -7.95 -6.29 -18.97
C VAL A 61 -8.34 -7.69 -18.53
N ARG A 62 -7.35 -8.53 -18.22
CA ARG A 62 -7.56 -9.87 -17.65
C ARG A 62 -6.74 -10.05 -16.39
N PHE A 63 -7.32 -10.69 -15.39
CA PHE A 63 -6.61 -11.04 -14.17
C PHE A 63 -6.11 -12.48 -14.22
N THR A 64 -4.93 -12.70 -13.65
CA THR A 64 -4.38 -14.03 -13.40
C THR A 64 -3.58 -14.01 -12.11
N LEU A 65 -3.27 -15.20 -11.58
CA LEU A 65 -2.44 -15.33 -10.39
C LEU A 65 -1.48 -16.49 -10.56
N GLU A 66 -0.31 -16.36 -9.95
CA GLU A 66 0.64 -17.45 -9.80
C GLU A 66 0.01 -18.65 -9.08
N ASN A 67 0.33 -19.86 -9.54
CA ASN A 67 -0.09 -21.09 -8.88
C ASN A 67 1.11 -21.98 -8.54
N PRO A 68 1.39 -22.26 -7.25
CA PRO A 68 0.74 -21.68 -6.07
C PRO A 68 1.07 -20.18 -5.90
N PRO A 69 0.24 -19.40 -5.20
CA PRO A 69 0.47 -17.98 -5.00
C PRO A 69 1.76 -17.71 -4.21
N PHE A 70 2.26 -16.47 -4.32
CA PHE A 70 3.47 -15.99 -3.64
C PHE A 70 4.76 -16.69 -4.10
N GLY A 71 4.85 -16.99 -5.39
CA GLY A 71 6.07 -17.44 -6.06
C GLY A 71 7.04 -16.32 -6.43
N GLY A 72 6.61 -15.06 -6.37
CA GLY A 72 7.46 -13.89 -6.61
C GLY A 72 7.49 -13.48 -8.09
N PRO A 73 8.14 -12.36 -8.44
CA PRO A 73 7.87 -11.68 -9.71
C PRO A 73 8.11 -12.54 -10.96
N VAL A 74 9.10 -13.44 -10.94
CA VAL A 74 9.35 -14.36 -12.07
C VAL A 74 8.23 -15.39 -12.24
N ALA A 75 7.66 -15.89 -11.15
CA ALA A 75 6.47 -16.73 -11.23
C ALA A 75 5.27 -15.93 -11.76
N GLY A 76 5.19 -14.64 -11.41
CA GLY A 76 4.16 -13.73 -11.93
C GLY A 76 4.27 -13.53 -13.44
N ILE A 77 5.49 -13.26 -13.93
CA ILE A 77 5.78 -13.21 -15.37
C ILE A 77 5.40 -14.53 -16.03
N ALA A 78 5.75 -15.67 -15.44
CA ALA A 78 5.39 -16.98 -15.98
C ALA A 78 3.86 -17.19 -16.08
N ALA A 79 3.11 -16.79 -15.05
CA ALA A 79 1.65 -16.87 -15.05
C ALA A 79 1.03 -15.96 -16.12
N GLY A 80 1.55 -14.73 -16.27
CA GLY A 80 1.15 -13.81 -17.33
C GLY A 80 1.45 -14.32 -18.73
N VAL A 81 2.68 -14.79 -18.98
CA VAL A 81 3.09 -15.36 -20.27
C VAL A 81 2.25 -16.59 -20.65
N ALA A 82 1.81 -17.39 -19.68
CA ALA A 82 0.93 -18.54 -19.93
C ALA A 82 -0.45 -18.14 -20.49
N GLN A 83 -0.96 -16.95 -20.16
CA GLN A 83 -2.22 -16.41 -20.71
C GLN A 83 -2.10 -15.96 -22.17
N LEU A 84 -0.87 -15.91 -22.70
CA LEU A 84 -0.56 -15.46 -24.06
C LEU A 84 -0.24 -16.63 -24.99
N SER A 85 -0.65 -17.87 -24.67
CA SER A 85 -0.24 -19.08 -25.42
C SER A 85 -0.60 -19.06 -26.92
N ASP A 86 -1.65 -18.33 -27.28
CA ASP A 86 -2.13 -18.14 -28.65
C ASP A 86 -1.41 -17.02 -29.42
N ARG A 87 -0.59 -16.23 -28.73
CA ARG A 87 0.15 -15.09 -29.30
C ARG A 87 1.47 -15.48 -29.94
N SER A 88 1.84 -14.72 -30.96
CA SER A 88 3.07 -14.93 -31.74
C SER A 88 4.30 -14.53 -30.94
N ASP A 89 5.38 -15.31 -31.07
CA ASP A 89 6.68 -15.02 -30.42
C ASP A 89 7.28 -13.66 -30.84
N ALA A 90 6.85 -13.12 -31.99
CA ALA A 90 7.27 -11.82 -32.49
C ALA A 90 6.54 -10.64 -31.84
N GLU A 91 5.48 -10.87 -31.06
CA GLU A 91 4.78 -9.80 -30.34
C GLU A 91 5.63 -9.26 -29.18
N GLU A 92 5.41 -7.98 -28.87
CA GLU A 92 6.09 -7.30 -27.77
C GLU A 92 5.25 -7.32 -26.50
N VAL A 93 5.92 -7.51 -25.37
CA VAL A 93 5.34 -7.58 -24.04
C VAL A 93 5.97 -6.47 -23.19
N ILE A 94 5.16 -5.49 -22.79
CA ILE A 94 5.56 -4.52 -21.78
C ILE A 94 5.31 -5.15 -20.41
N VAL A 95 6.34 -5.23 -19.57
CA VAL A 95 6.25 -5.65 -18.18
C VAL A 95 6.43 -4.40 -17.33
N LEU A 96 5.50 -4.19 -16.38
CA LEU A 96 5.51 -3.08 -15.43
C LEU A 96 5.13 -3.60 -14.03
N PRO A 97 5.73 -3.10 -12.95
CA PRO A 97 5.23 -3.35 -11.60
C PRO A 97 4.01 -2.48 -11.32
N VAL A 98 3.14 -2.93 -10.42
CA VAL A 98 1.94 -2.18 -10.03
C VAL A 98 2.22 -1.05 -9.03
N ASP A 99 3.35 -1.09 -8.32
CA ASP A 99 3.65 -0.25 -7.16
C ASP A 99 4.61 0.91 -7.44
N ALA A 100 4.74 1.28 -8.72
CA ALA A 100 5.53 2.41 -9.17
C ALA A 100 4.65 3.66 -9.39
N PRO A 101 4.85 4.76 -8.64
CA PRO A 101 4.05 5.99 -8.80
C PRO A 101 4.15 6.59 -10.21
N SER A 102 5.36 6.54 -10.80
CA SER A 102 5.71 7.13 -12.10
C SER A 102 5.57 6.13 -13.27
N VAL A 103 4.74 5.11 -13.12
CA VAL A 103 4.60 4.00 -14.10
C VAL A 103 4.25 4.47 -15.52
N SER A 104 3.49 5.57 -15.67
CA SER A 104 3.15 6.13 -16.98
C SER A 104 4.37 6.69 -17.72
N ASP A 105 5.25 7.40 -17.02
CA ASP A 105 6.48 7.93 -17.60
C ASP A 105 7.44 6.79 -17.95
N ALA A 106 7.53 5.77 -17.09
CA ALA A 106 8.30 4.56 -17.35
C ALA A 106 7.82 3.80 -18.60
N ALA A 107 6.51 3.68 -18.79
CA ALA A 107 5.94 3.07 -19.99
C ALA A 107 6.25 3.91 -21.25
N GLY A 108 6.24 5.24 -21.14
CA GLY A 108 6.63 6.15 -22.21
C GLY A 108 8.09 5.97 -22.65
N GLU A 109 9.02 5.90 -21.69
CA GLU A 109 10.44 5.65 -21.95
C GLU A 109 10.66 4.28 -22.64
N LEU A 110 9.97 3.24 -22.17
CA LEU A 110 10.02 1.91 -22.80
C LEU A 110 9.45 1.92 -24.23
N GLY A 111 8.37 2.67 -24.46
CA GLY A 111 7.76 2.86 -25.77
C GLY A 111 8.71 3.51 -26.78
N ALA A 112 9.41 4.57 -26.36
CA ALA A 112 10.34 5.33 -27.20
C ALA A 112 11.70 4.65 -27.41
N ALA A 113 12.11 3.76 -26.50
CA ALA A 113 13.41 3.12 -26.54
C ALA A 113 13.62 2.23 -27.78
N ARG A 114 14.89 2.04 -28.19
CA ARG A 114 15.22 1.04 -29.23
C ARG A 114 15.52 -0.31 -28.57
N PRO A 115 14.81 -1.39 -28.92
CA PRO A 115 15.03 -2.70 -28.31
C PRO A 115 16.28 -3.38 -28.85
N GLY A 116 16.92 -4.18 -28.00
CA GLY A 116 17.97 -5.13 -28.38
C GLY A 116 17.40 -6.45 -28.92
N PRO A 117 18.20 -7.54 -28.91
CA PRO A 117 17.79 -8.87 -29.38
C PRO A 117 16.66 -9.53 -28.58
N ASP A 118 16.53 -9.26 -27.30
CA ASP A 118 15.43 -9.81 -26.49
C ASP A 118 14.48 -8.74 -25.94
N GLY A 119 14.87 -7.47 -26.02
CA GLY A 119 14.06 -6.37 -25.53
C GLY A 119 14.89 -5.18 -25.06
N VAL A 120 14.27 -4.35 -24.23
CA VAL A 120 14.88 -3.21 -23.54
C VAL A 120 14.35 -3.12 -22.12
N VAL A 121 15.19 -2.70 -21.19
CA VAL A 121 14.81 -2.42 -19.81
C VAL A 121 15.27 -1.02 -19.41
N LEU A 122 14.58 -0.45 -18.42
CA LEU A 122 15.07 0.73 -17.73
C LEU A 122 16.20 0.34 -16.78
N GLN A 123 17.12 1.26 -16.56
CA GLN A 123 18.28 1.09 -15.69
C GLN A 123 18.43 2.35 -14.85
N ASP A 124 18.72 2.20 -13.57
CA ASP A 124 19.07 3.34 -12.75
C ASP A 124 20.45 3.93 -13.11
N GLN A 125 20.74 5.11 -12.56
CA GLN A 125 22.02 5.79 -12.72
C GLN A 125 23.21 5.02 -12.09
N GLN A 126 22.94 4.04 -11.22
CA GLN A 126 23.96 3.21 -10.57
C GLN A 126 24.34 1.97 -11.40
N GLY A 127 23.64 1.72 -12.52
CA GLY A 127 23.93 0.61 -13.42
C GLY A 127 23.04 -0.62 -13.21
N TRP A 128 22.06 -0.57 -12.32
CA TRP A 128 21.19 -1.71 -12.03
C TRP A 128 20.00 -1.76 -12.99
N PRO A 129 19.87 -2.84 -13.78
CA PRO A 129 18.73 -3.01 -14.68
C PRO A 129 17.48 -3.38 -13.89
N GLN A 130 16.37 -2.73 -14.21
CA GLN A 130 15.06 -2.97 -13.63
C GLN A 130 14.23 -3.86 -14.55
N TYR A 131 14.37 -5.18 -14.42
CA TYR A 131 13.71 -6.13 -15.33
C TYR A 131 12.17 -6.15 -15.24
N LEU A 132 11.58 -5.58 -14.19
CA LEU A 132 10.12 -5.38 -14.11
C LEU A 132 9.67 -4.12 -14.85
N PHE A 133 10.57 -3.27 -15.31
CA PHE A 133 10.31 -2.16 -16.22
C PHE A 133 10.98 -2.47 -17.56
N GLY A 134 10.32 -3.29 -18.38
CA GLY A 134 10.91 -3.76 -19.63
C GLY A 134 9.92 -3.98 -20.74
N ARG A 135 10.39 -3.84 -21.97
CA ARG A 135 9.67 -4.23 -23.19
C ARG A 135 10.43 -5.36 -23.87
N TYR A 136 9.80 -6.53 -23.94
CA TYR A 136 10.44 -7.78 -24.35
C TYR A 136 9.78 -8.38 -25.58
N ARG A 137 10.50 -9.21 -26.32
CA ARG A 137 9.88 -10.14 -27.28
C ARG A 137 9.25 -11.30 -26.52
N LEU A 138 8.01 -11.68 -26.86
CA LEU A 138 7.30 -12.77 -26.19
C LEU A 138 8.08 -14.09 -26.28
N GLY A 139 8.66 -14.41 -27.44
CA GLY A 139 9.48 -15.61 -27.62
C GLY A 139 10.71 -15.64 -26.71
N SER A 140 11.32 -14.48 -26.44
CA SER A 140 12.47 -14.36 -25.53
C SER A 140 12.08 -14.61 -24.08
N LEU A 141 10.91 -14.11 -23.63
CA LEU A 141 10.36 -14.41 -22.31
C LEU A 141 10.10 -15.90 -22.15
N ARG A 142 9.44 -16.53 -23.14
CA ARG A 142 9.16 -17.98 -23.14
C ARG A 142 10.44 -18.81 -23.05
N ARG A 143 11.46 -18.44 -23.84
CA ARG A 143 12.78 -19.10 -23.83
C ARG A 143 13.45 -19.00 -22.46
N ALA A 144 13.57 -17.78 -21.91
CA ALA A 144 14.21 -17.55 -20.62
C ALA A 144 13.47 -18.27 -19.47
N LEU A 145 12.14 -18.29 -19.49
CA LEU A 145 11.34 -19.05 -18.52
C LEU A 145 11.57 -20.57 -18.64
N GLY A 146 11.70 -21.09 -19.86
CA GLY A 146 12.03 -22.50 -20.11
C GLY A 146 13.43 -22.88 -19.62
N GLU A 147 14.42 -22.00 -19.85
CA GLU A 147 15.82 -22.21 -19.43
C GLU A 147 16.00 -22.16 -17.90
N LEU A 148 15.22 -21.34 -17.19
CA LEU A 148 15.25 -21.30 -15.71
C LEU A 148 14.86 -22.64 -15.07
N GLY A 149 13.97 -23.41 -15.69
CA GLY A 149 13.41 -24.66 -15.19
C GLY A 149 12.48 -24.52 -13.97
N ARG A 150 12.83 -23.69 -12.98
CA ARG A 150 12.02 -23.42 -11.78
C ARG A 150 11.77 -21.92 -11.62
N VAL A 151 10.53 -21.50 -11.83
CA VAL A 151 10.12 -20.08 -11.75
C VAL A 151 9.78 -19.62 -10.32
N ARG A 152 9.26 -20.51 -9.49
CA ARG A 152 8.85 -20.17 -8.11
C ARG A 152 10.08 -19.79 -7.28
N GLY A 153 10.09 -18.62 -6.68
CA GLY A 153 11.19 -18.09 -5.87
C GLY A 153 12.48 -17.85 -6.68
N ALA A 154 12.39 -17.83 -8.02
CA ALA A 154 13.51 -17.46 -8.86
C ALA A 154 13.81 -15.97 -8.71
N SER A 155 15.09 -15.62 -8.75
CA SER A 155 15.54 -14.24 -8.74
C SER A 155 15.22 -13.57 -10.08
N VAL A 156 14.65 -12.37 -10.02
CA VAL A 156 14.45 -11.51 -11.21
C VAL A 156 15.78 -11.23 -11.92
N ARG A 157 16.87 -11.13 -11.17
CA ARG A 157 18.21 -10.98 -11.74
C ARG A 157 18.63 -12.22 -12.53
N SER A 158 18.46 -13.42 -11.97
CA SER A 158 18.82 -14.67 -12.68
C SER A 158 17.96 -14.88 -13.93
N PHE A 159 16.68 -14.48 -13.89
CA PHE A 159 15.82 -14.43 -15.07
C PHE A 159 16.36 -13.44 -16.12
N GLY A 160 16.70 -12.22 -15.68
CA GLY A 160 17.18 -11.16 -16.56
C GLY A 160 18.56 -11.42 -17.18
N GLU A 161 19.42 -12.19 -16.52
CA GLU A 161 20.72 -12.63 -17.04
C GLU A 161 20.61 -13.59 -18.25
N LEU A 162 19.44 -14.20 -18.47
CA LEU A 162 19.13 -15.02 -19.66
C LEU A 162 18.63 -14.21 -20.85
N LEU A 163 18.48 -12.89 -20.69
CA LEU A 163 17.93 -11.99 -21.70
C LEU A 163 19.00 -10.99 -22.16
N ASN A 164 19.22 -10.93 -23.47
CA ASN A 164 20.05 -9.92 -24.11
C ASN A 164 19.23 -8.65 -24.39
N VAL A 165 19.08 -7.82 -23.36
CA VAL A 165 18.31 -6.57 -23.41
C VAL A 165 19.19 -5.35 -23.58
N ALA A 166 18.69 -4.39 -24.37
CA ALA A 166 19.20 -3.02 -24.33
C ALA A 166 18.84 -2.36 -22.99
N ARG A 167 19.55 -1.29 -22.62
CA ARG A 167 19.34 -0.57 -21.36
C ARG A 167 19.20 0.92 -21.61
N VAL A 168 18.21 1.53 -20.98
CA VAL A 168 17.98 2.99 -20.99
C VAL A 168 18.19 3.51 -19.58
N VAL A 169 19.13 4.43 -19.40
CA VAL A 169 19.39 5.05 -18.11
C VAL A 169 18.32 6.10 -17.84
N VAL A 170 17.67 6.00 -16.68
CA VAL A 170 16.62 6.92 -16.23
C VAL A 170 16.91 7.39 -14.80
N ASP A 171 16.24 8.47 -14.39
CA ASP A 171 16.27 8.92 -13.01
C ASP A 171 15.63 7.90 -12.07
N HIS A 172 16.16 7.80 -10.85
CA HIS A 172 15.72 6.80 -9.87
C HIS A 172 14.22 6.91 -9.58
N ASP A 173 13.69 8.13 -9.49
CA ASP A 173 12.28 8.42 -9.15
C ASP A 173 11.29 7.88 -10.20
N LEU A 174 11.75 7.62 -11.43
CA LEU A 174 10.91 7.09 -12.51
C LEU A 174 10.67 5.57 -12.36
N ILE A 175 11.56 4.88 -11.68
CA ILE A 175 11.55 3.42 -11.48
C ILE A 175 11.51 3.02 -10.00
N ALA A 176 11.27 3.98 -9.11
CA ALA A 176 11.14 3.74 -7.68
C ALA A 176 9.82 3.04 -7.36
N ASP A 177 9.90 1.98 -6.56
CA ASP A 177 8.76 1.27 -6.00
C ASP A 177 8.44 1.75 -4.60
N VAL A 178 7.18 1.55 -4.20
CA VAL A 178 6.69 1.92 -2.86
C VAL A 178 6.48 0.67 -2.02
N ASP A 179 7.40 0.44 -1.07
CA ASP A 179 7.44 -0.75 -0.20
C ASP A 179 7.03 -0.48 1.24
N THR A 180 7.04 0.78 1.65
CA THR A 180 6.85 1.23 3.03
C THR A 180 5.81 2.35 3.15
N PRO A 181 5.17 2.51 4.31
CA PRO A 181 4.26 3.63 4.56
C PRO A 181 4.93 4.99 4.38
N GLU A 182 6.19 5.11 4.79
CA GLU A 182 6.96 6.35 4.69
C GLU A 182 7.18 6.74 3.22
N GLN A 183 7.60 5.79 2.38
CA GLN A 183 7.73 6.00 0.93
C GLN A 183 6.39 6.36 0.28
N ALA A 184 5.29 5.75 0.72
CA ALA A 184 3.97 6.05 0.19
C ALA A 184 3.57 7.51 0.50
N ILE A 185 3.80 7.96 1.73
CA ILE A 185 3.53 9.34 2.15
C ILE A 185 4.40 10.33 1.36
N GLU A 186 5.69 10.03 1.18
CA GLU A 186 6.61 10.85 0.39
C GLU A 186 6.19 10.94 -1.08
N ALA A 187 5.71 9.84 -1.65
CA ALA A 187 5.15 9.78 -3.00
C ALA A 187 3.73 10.36 -3.14
N GLY A 188 3.12 10.84 -2.06
CA GLY A 188 1.76 11.40 -2.05
C GLY A 188 0.64 10.35 -2.19
N ILE A 189 0.94 9.08 -1.93
CA ILE A 189 -0.03 7.98 -1.95
C ILE A 189 -0.87 8.00 -0.67
N ASP A 190 -2.19 7.93 -0.84
CA ASP A 190 -3.12 7.78 0.26
C ASP A 190 -3.06 6.36 0.84
N LEU A 191 -2.67 6.26 2.11
CA LEU A 191 -2.70 5.01 2.84
C LEU A 191 -4.07 4.76 3.46
N PRO A 192 -4.60 3.52 3.39
CA PRO A 192 -5.79 3.17 4.14
C PRO A 192 -5.51 3.40 5.61
N ARG A 193 -6.36 4.20 6.26
CA ARG A 193 -6.33 4.35 7.73
C ARG A 193 -6.53 2.96 8.31
N GLU A 194 -5.61 2.51 9.18
CA GLU A 194 -5.73 1.22 9.86
C GLU A 194 -7.17 1.02 10.35
N ARG A 195 -7.78 -0.10 9.99
CA ARG A 195 -9.09 -0.48 10.52
C ARG A 195 -8.91 -0.68 12.03
N ARG A 196 -9.59 0.15 12.82
CA ARG A 196 -9.52 0.12 14.30
C ARG A 196 -9.89 -1.26 14.87
N ASP A 197 -10.65 -2.04 14.12
CA ASP A 197 -11.15 -3.37 14.43
C ASP A 197 -10.25 -4.54 13.97
N ASP A 198 -9.07 -4.26 13.39
CA ASP A 198 -8.10 -5.31 13.05
C ASP A 198 -7.56 -6.00 14.32
N PRO A 199 -7.67 -7.34 14.46
CA PRO A 199 -7.20 -8.06 15.65
C PRO A 199 -5.73 -7.81 15.99
N GLY A 200 -4.86 -7.63 14.99
CA GLY A 200 -3.45 -7.33 15.18
C GLY A 200 -3.20 -5.90 15.64
N VAL A 201 -4.06 -4.94 15.26
CA VAL A 201 -4.01 -3.56 15.80
C VAL A 201 -4.42 -3.57 17.27
N VAL A 202 -5.51 -4.28 17.61
CA VAL A 202 -5.99 -4.42 18.99
C VAL A 202 -4.88 -5.00 19.88
N GLU A 203 -4.26 -6.11 19.47
CA GLU A 203 -3.15 -6.73 20.20
C GLU A 203 -1.96 -5.78 20.40
N ARG A 204 -1.56 -5.02 19.36
CA ARG A 204 -0.49 -4.02 19.47
C ARG A 204 -0.82 -2.91 20.48
N VAL A 205 -2.06 -2.44 20.49
CA VAL A 205 -2.51 -1.39 21.43
C VAL A 205 -2.50 -1.92 22.86
N HIS A 206 -2.96 -3.15 23.10
CA HIS A 206 -2.89 -3.79 24.42
C HIS A 206 -1.45 -3.96 24.89
N ASN A 207 -0.56 -4.45 24.03
CA ASN A 207 0.87 -4.63 24.34
C ASN A 207 1.56 -3.29 24.65
N TRP A 208 1.28 -2.26 23.84
CA TRP A 208 1.81 -0.91 24.10
C TRP A 208 1.37 -0.36 25.45
N ARG A 209 0.09 -0.57 25.82
CA ARG A 209 -0.43 -0.17 27.13
C ARG A 209 0.28 -0.87 28.28
N ASP A 210 0.64 -2.15 28.16
CA ASP A 210 1.39 -2.87 29.20
C ASP A 210 2.79 -2.28 29.39
N ILE A 211 3.50 -2.06 28.28
CA ILE A 211 4.83 -1.45 28.29
C ILE A 211 4.77 -0.07 28.96
N LEU A 212 3.87 0.79 28.48
CA LEU A 212 3.72 2.15 28.99
C LEU A 212 3.37 2.17 30.48
N ALA A 213 2.45 1.30 30.91
CA ALA A 213 2.04 1.23 32.31
C ALA A 213 3.18 0.74 33.22
N GLY A 214 3.98 -0.22 32.75
CA GLY A 214 5.17 -0.69 33.46
C GLY A 214 6.23 0.42 33.64
N GLU A 215 6.58 1.11 32.56
CA GLU A 215 7.58 2.18 32.57
C GLU A 215 7.15 3.38 33.44
N LEU A 216 5.85 3.68 33.49
CA LEU A 216 5.31 4.77 34.29
C LEU A 216 4.95 4.36 35.73
N GLY A 217 5.09 3.08 36.09
CA GLY A 217 4.74 2.58 37.42
C GLY A 217 3.24 2.64 37.74
N ILE A 218 2.39 2.51 36.72
CA ILE A 218 0.92 2.61 36.81
C ILE A 218 0.22 1.31 36.36
N SER A 219 0.87 0.16 36.53
CA SER A 219 0.35 -1.14 36.10
C SER A 219 -1.01 -1.50 36.70
N ASP A 220 -1.32 -1.01 37.90
CA ASP A 220 -2.58 -1.26 38.61
C ASP A 220 -3.68 -0.21 38.31
N ALA A 221 -3.39 0.79 37.48
CA ALA A 221 -4.36 1.83 37.19
C ALA A 221 -5.43 1.34 36.18
N PRO A 222 -6.71 1.72 36.38
CA PRO A 222 -7.81 1.28 35.54
C PRO A 222 -7.79 2.03 34.20
N PHE A 223 -7.09 1.47 33.21
CA PHE A 223 -7.08 1.98 31.83
C PHE A 223 -7.90 1.07 30.92
N ASP A 224 -9.20 1.34 30.81
CA ASP A 224 -10.08 0.66 29.85
C ASP A 224 -9.85 1.23 28.43
N ILE A 225 -9.11 0.46 27.62
CA ILE A 225 -8.75 0.83 26.24
C ILE A 225 -10.01 1.04 25.38
N ASP A 226 -11.03 0.20 25.54
CA ASP A 226 -12.26 0.26 24.75
C ASP A 226 -13.04 1.55 25.06
N GLN A 227 -13.13 1.93 26.33
CA GLN A 227 -13.75 3.19 26.73
C GLN A 227 -13.00 4.41 26.20
N ILE A 228 -11.66 4.40 26.27
CA ILE A 228 -10.82 5.49 25.76
C ILE A 228 -10.98 5.63 24.23
N LEU A 229 -10.96 4.51 23.50
CA LEU A 229 -11.13 4.52 22.05
C LEU A 229 -12.54 4.93 21.62
N LYS A 230 -13.57 4.51 22.37
CA LYS A 230 -14.96 4.94 22.18
C LYS A 230 -15.11 6.44 22.38
N LEU A 231 -14.52 6.98 23.45
CA LEU A 231 -14.51 8.42 23.70
C LEU A 231 -13.79 9.18 22.58
N ALA A 232 -12.60 8.73 22.17
CA ALA A 232 -11.86 9.34 21.07
C ALA A 232 -12.68 9.37 19.78
N ALA A 233 -13.48 8.32 19.52
CA ALA A 233 -14.39 8.28 18.38
C ALA A 233 -15.52 9.33 18.47
N ILE A 234 -16.09 9.56 19.66
CA ILE A 234 -17.14 10.57 19.87
C ILE A 234 -16.54 11.98 19.70
N VAL A 235 -15.43 12.28 20.37
CA VAL A 235 -14.76 13.59 20.32
C VAL A 235 -14.33 13.95 18.90
N SER A 236 -13.83 12.97 18.14
CA SER A 236 -13.46 13.18 16.74
C SER A 236 -14.65 13.52 15.83
N LYS A 237 -15.88 13.12 16.18
CA LYS A 237 -17.08 13.37 15.39
C LYS A 237 -17.75 14.69 15.77
N ASP A 238 -17.88 14.95 17.06
CA ASP A 238 -18.78 15.99 17.56
C ASP A 238 -18.07 17.31 17.95
N VAL A 239 -16.75 17.29 18.18
CA VAL A 239 -15.97 18.45 18.64
C VAL A 239 -15.15 19.04 17.48
N ALA A 240 -13.97 18.47 17.21
CA ALA A 240 -13.07 18.80 16.10
C ALA A 240 -11.88 17.83 16.12
N ARG A 241 -11.20 17.64 14.98
CA ARG A 241 -10.06 16.71 14.87
C ARG A 241 -8.84 16.98 15.81
N PRO A 242 -8.52 18.21 16.27
CA PRO A 242 -7.48 18.41 17.28
C PRO A 242 -7.97 18.27 18.74
N ALA A 243 -9.26 18.03 19.00
CA ALA A 243 -9.79 17.97 20.36
C ALA A 243 -9.46 16.65 21.09
N VAL A 244 -9.23 15.55 20.35
CA VAL A 244 -8.99 14.22 20.93
C VAL A 244 -7.80 14.18 21.89
N PRO A 245 -6.60 14.70 21.54
CA PRO A 245 -5.46 14.70 22.46
C PRO A 245 -5.69 15.56 23.71
N VAL A 246 -6.36 16.71 23.55
CA VAL A 246 -6.67 17.64 24.65
C VAL A 246 -7.65 17.00 25.63
N THR A 247 -8.70 16.35 25.11
CA THR A 247 -9.66 15.61 25.93
C THR A 247 -9.00 14.44 26.65
N ALA A 248 -8.18 13.64 25.96
CA ALA A 248 -7.48 12.50 26.56
C ALA A 248 -6.53 12.94 27.69
N TYR A 249 -5.75 14.00 27.48
CA TYR A 249 -4.87 14.55 28.51
C TYR A 249 -5.64 15.10 29.71
N GLY A 250 -6.71 15.87 29.48
CA GLY A 250 -7.54 16.43 30.56
C GLY A 250 -8.19 15.35 31.43
N ILE A 251 -8.63 14.24 30.82
CA ILE A 251 -9.16 13.07 31.54
C ILE A 251 -8.07 12.41 32.37
N GLY A 252 -6.89 12.19 31.81
CA GLY A 252 -5.75 11.62 32.53
C GLY A 252 -5.41 12.43 33.80
N VAL A 253 -5.40 13.76 33.70
CA VAL A 253 -5.19 14.66 34.84
C VAL A 253 -6.31 14.54 35.87
N ALA A 254 -7.58 14.54 35.44
CA ALA A 254 -8.72 14.47 36.33
C ALA A 254 -8.78 13.14 37.12
N VAL A 255 -8.53 12.02 36.44
CA VAL A 255 -8.45 10.68 37.04
C VAL A 255 -7.28 10.61 38.03
N GLY A 256 -6.10 11.12 37.64
CA GLY A 256 -4.94 11.19 38.53
C GLY A 256 -5.21 12.01 39.81
N MET A 257 -5.90 13.15 39.70
CA MET A 257 -6.30 13.96 40.85
C MET A 257 -7.34 13.28 41.74
N ALA A 258 -8.26 12.49 41.16
CA ALA A 258 -9.23 11.73 41.93
C ALA A 258 -8.56 10.62 42.74
N LEU A 259 -7.68 9.85 42.09
CA LEU A 259 -6.86 8.82 42.74
C LEU A 259 -6.00 9.39 43.87
N GLY A 260 -5.32 10.52 43.63
CA GLY A 260 -4.51 11.20 44.66
C GLY A 260 -5.33 11.70 45.87
N ARG A 261 -6.65 11.79 45.75
CA ARG A 261 -7.58 12.16 46.84
C ARG A 261 -8.30 10.95 47.44
N GLY A 262 -7.91 9.73 47.08
CA GLY A 262 -8.58 8.49 47.51
C GLY A 262 -10.01 8.35 47.00
N LYS A 263 -10.34 9.00 45.88
CA LYS A 263 -11.66 8.87 45.23
C LYS A 263 -11.62 7.79 44.17
N ASP A 264 -12.81 7.27 43.86
CA ASP A 264 -13.02 6.27 42.82
C ASP A 264 -12.64 6.82 41.44
N ALA A 265 -11.69 6.15 40.79
CA ALA A 265 -11.18 6.48 39.46
C ALA A 265 -12.21 6.23 38.36
N ASP A 266 -13.03 5.19 38.50
CA ASP A 266 -14.04 4.82 37.50
C ASP A 266 -15.15 5.87 37.48
N ALA A 267 -15.55 6.36 38.66
CA ALA A 267 -16.48 7.48 38.78
C ALA A 267 -15.92 8.79 38.20
N ALA A 268 -14.60 9.03 38.33
CA ALA A 268 -13.94 10.20 37.76
C ALA A 268 -13.84 10.12 36.23
N LEU A 269 -13.52 8.94 35.69
CA LEU A 269 -13.49 8.66 34.25
C LEU A 269 -14.88 8.80 33.65
N ALA A 270 -15.90 8.16 34.24
CA ALA A 270 -17.29 8.24 33.80
C ALA A 270 -17.78 9.69 33.75
N ARG A 271 -17.51 10.48 34.79
CA ARG A 271 -17.86 11.90 34.82
C ARG A 271 -17.15 12.71 33.74
N ALA A 272 -15.89 12.41 33.46
CA ALA A 272 -15.13 13.11 32.43
C ALA A 272 -15.58 12.73 31.01
N ILE A 273 -16.01 11.47 30.81
CA ILE A 273 -16.71 11.01 29.61
C ILE A 273 -18.03 11.76 29.45
N ASP A 274 -18.87 11.81 30.48
CA ASP A 274 -20.16 12.52 30.44
C ASP A 274 -20.00 13.99 30.05
N ILE A 275 -18.97 14.67 30.58
CA ILE A 275 -18.66 16.05 30.21
C ILE A 275 -18.21 16.13 28.74
N ALA A 276 -17.39 15.21 28.26
CA ALA A 276 -16.93 15.23 26.87
C ALA A 276 -18.05 14.90 25.87
N THR A 277 -19.09 14.17 26.28
CA THR A 277 -20.19 13.72 25.41
C THR A 277 -21.51 14.50 25.61
N ALA A 278 -21.56 15.46 26.55
CA ALA A 278 -22.78 16.23 26.82
C ALA A 278 -23.17 17.13 25.61
N PRO A 279 -24.46 17.14 25.21
CA PRO A 279 -24.95 17.98 24.12
C PRO A 279 -24.67 19.48 24.36
N GLY A 280 -24.15 20.17 23.34
CA GLY A 280 -23.86 21.61 23.41
C GLY A 280 -22.50 21.98 24.03
N ASN A 281 -21.68 21.00 24.45
CA ASN A 281 -20.32 21.26 24.95
C ASN A 281 -19.32 21.70 23.87
N THR A 282 -19.74 21.65 22.60
CA THR A 282 -18.95 21.99 21.41
C THR A 282 -19.36 23.31 20.78
N ASP A 283 -20.36 23.99 21.36
CA ASP A 283 -20.78 25.33 20.95
C ASP A 283 -19.74 26.38 21.36
N PRO A 284 -19.12 27.12 20.42
CA PRO A 284 -18.16 28.17 20.75
C PRO A 284 -18.76 29.32 21.59
N ALA A 285 -20.10 29.44 21.67
CA ALA A 285 -20.79 30.42 22.51
C ALA A 285 -20.97 29.98 23.98
N ARG A 286 -20.68 28.71 24.31
CA ARG A 286 -20.82 28.19 25.68
C ARG A 286 -19.70 28.70 26.59
N ARG A 287 -20.08 29.33 27.71
CA ARG A 287 -19.14 29.73 28.76
C ARG A 287 -18.87 28.56 29.72
N PRO A 288 -17.62 28.36 30.18
CA PRO A 288 -17.32 27.34 31.18
C PRO A 288 -18.11 27.62 32.46
N HIS A 289 -18.60 26.57 33.12
CA HIS A 289 -19.20 26.69 34.45
C HIS A 289 -18.11 27.08 35.45
N THR A 290 -18.07 28.36 35.84
CA THR A 290 -17.35 28.81 37.02
C THR A 290 -18.18 28.47 38.25
N GLY A 291 -18.02 27.24 38.76
CA GLY A 291 -18.50 26.84 40.08
C GLY A 291 -17.38 27.02 41.11
N ALA A 292 -17.71 27.73 42.20
CA ALA A 292 -16.89 27.92 43.40
C ALA A 292 -16.59 26.60 44.13
#